data_AF-A0A7W4K697-F1
#
_entry.id   AF-A0A7W4K697-F1
#
_cell.length_a   1.000
_cell.length_b   1.000
_cell.length_c   1.000
_cell.angle_alpha   90.00
_cell.angle_beta   90.00
_cell.angle_gamma   90.00
#
_symmetry.space_group_name_H-M   'P 1'
#
loop_
_entity.id
_entity.type
_entity.pdbx_description
1 polymer ?
#
loop_
_entity_poly.entity_id
_entity_poly.type
_entity_poly.pdbx_seq_one_letter_code
_entity_poly.pdbx_strand_id
1 'polypeptide(L)'
;MKYRHPLFCGILVVAVFGTCRPIVAWAGPSGGPPSIYDYVVSNVCVDPAGRPTAESPLSCPLAHQRDMRPDDHVSVVHSDYPISPDAKGCRALGLSRRYAFPLAVKASDETGNSYPLIVGWTDYPPHGDACDYGQFDSRDTLTLLTVTDSLASLVGAFHHKHWYLTVGSGYRNPARQGVSRFVGTWSFPATLPPLGATGWHVFPRHTMSFDNDAFSPANFPPSDPGFKLSETFQAWKHMSFVFGTRDKPTRPIDTLLHMGFARTNDTDQAPGESVGSEHIYLTRELGYATRWESWARDDNRKDVMHLARTAYAQAACSMPATVEGQVTPDLVIGPVIDDPVLKVFKQQITTRTRSGGTDTHWWYMTGCHDFTNIHQVPDYVPSHLVNAETFGQGFIDQFKSAK
;
A
#
# COMPACT_ATOMS: atom_id res chain seq x y z
N MET A 1 -85.66 -18.33 20.89
CA MET A 1 -85.74 -17.53 19.64
C MET A 1 -84.34 -17.18 19.18
N LYS A 2 -84.05 -17.44 17.89
CA LYS A 2 -82.94 -16.93 17.05
C LYS A 2 -81.48 -17.35 17.35
N TYR A 3 -81.05 -18.34 16.56
CA TYR A 3 -79.74 -18.58 15.91
C TYR A 3 -78.67 -17.46 15.99
N ARG A 4 -77.41 -17.82 16.34
CA ARG A 4 -76.31 -18.13 15.38
C ARG A 4 -75.02 -18.59 16.08
N HIS A 5 -74.31 -19.45 15.35
CA HIS A 5 -73.09 -20.21 15.67
C HIS A 5 -71.77 -19.39 15.52
N PRO A 6 -70.59 -19.98 15.84
CA PRO A 6 -69.42 -19.30 16.39
C PRO A 6 -68.39 -18.87 15.33
N LEU A 7 -67.56 -17.87 15.67
CA LEU A 7 -66.38 -17.52 14.89
C LEU A 7 -65.12 -18.14 15.54
N PHE A 8 -64.37 -18.81 14.66
CA PHE A 8 -63.16 -19.58 14.87
C PHE A 8 -61.92 -18.70 15.11
N CYS A 9 -61.00 -19.28 15.90
CA CYS A 9 -59.53 -19.33 15.79
C CYS A 9 -58.70 -18.10 15.37
N GLY A 10 -57.60 -17.93 16.10
CA GLY A 10 -56.31 -17.63 15.48
C GLY A 10 -55.40 -16.73 16.30
N ILE A 11 -54.73 -17.28 17.32
CA ILE A 11 -53.51 -16.66 17.88
C ILE A 11 -52.42 -16.79 16.81
N LEU A 12 -52.07 -15.68 16.15
CA LEU A 12 -50.90 -15.59 15.27
C LEU A 12 -49.74 -14.99 16.07
N VAL A 13 -48.77 -15.82 16.42
CA VAL A 13 -47.47 -15.38 16.95
C VAL A 13 -46.66 -14.88 15.77
N VAL A 14 -46.49 -13.55 15.65
CA VAL A 14 -45.52 -12.97 14.71
C VAL A 14 -44.15 -13.00 15.37
N ALA A 15 -43.35 -13.99 14.99
CA ALA A 15 -41.93 -14.02 15.26
C ALA A 15 -41.25 -12.93 14.41
N VAL A 16 -40.79 -11.86 15.05
CA VAL A 16 -39.92 -10.86 14.43
C VAL A 16 -38.52 -11.46 14.34
N PHE A 17 -38.22 -12.11 13.21
CA PHE A 17 -36.85 -12.38 12.82
C PHE A 17 -36.20 -11.05 12.44
N GLY A 18 -35.45 -10.47 13.38
CA GLY A 18 -34.55 -9.37 13.12
C GLY A 18 -33.43 -9.84 12.20
N THR A 19 -33.59 -9.65 10.88
CA THR A 19 -32.49 -9.80 9.94
C THR A 19 -31.51 -8.66 10.20
N CYS A 20 -30.38 -8.95 10.84
CA CYS A 20 -29.18 -8.11 10.73
C CYS A 20 -28.77 -8.11 9.25
N ARG A 21 -29.25 -7.13 8.50
CA ARG A 21 -28.68 -6.82 7.19
C ARG A 21 -27.37 -6.07 7.45
N PRO A 22 -26.21 -6.55 6.95
CA PRO A 22 -25.01 -5.72 6.95
C PRO A 22 -25.35 -4.43 6.19
N ILE A 23 -24.98 -3.30 6.78
CA ILE A 23 -25.02 -2.02 6.08
C ILE A 23 -24.02 -2.14 4.93
N VAL A 24 -24.52 -2.42 3.74
CA VAL A 24 -23.76 -2.31 2.51
C VAL A 24 -23.56 -0.82 2.29
N ALA A 25 -22.39 -0.30 2.64
CA ALA A 25 -21.97 1.01 2.16
C ALA A 25 -21.85 0.92 0.63
N TRP A 26 -22.92 1.29 -0.05
CA TRP A 26 -22.87 1.61 -1.47
C TRP A 26 -22.08 2.90 -1.61
N ALA A 27 -20.84 2.80 -2.11
CA ALA A 27 -20.11 3.96 -2.62
C ALA A 27 -20.76 4.40 -3.93
N GLY A 28 -21.92 5.08 -3.84
CA GLY A 28 -22.36 5.98 -4.91
C GLY A 28 -21.31 7.10 -5.08
N PRO A 29 -21.27 7.79 -6.23
CA PRO A 29 -20.29 8.84 -6.46
C PRO A 29 -20.59 9.99 -5.49
N SER A 30 -19.89 10.03 -4.35
CA SER A 30 -19.86 11.19 -3.49
C SER A 30 -19.16 12.30 -4.27
N GLY A 31 -19.79 13.46 -4.42
CA GLY A 31 -19.22 14.62 -5.13
C GLY A 31 -18.01 15.26 -4.45
N GLY A 32 -17.32 14.52 -3.58
CA GLY A 32 -16.06 14.93 -2.96
C GLY A 32 -14.86 14.31 -3.68
N PRO A 33 -13.66 14.88 -3.53
CA PRO A 33 -12.44 14.24 -4.00
C PRO A 33 -12.28 12.83 -3.40
N PRO A 34 -11.77 11.84 -4.16
CA PRO A 34 -11.58 10.49 -3.65
C PRO A 34 -10.71 10.47 -2.40
N SER A 35 -10.97 9.51 -1.51
CA SER A 35 -10.12 9.32 -0.33
C SER A 35 -8.87 8.53 -0.74
N ILE A 36 -7.74 8.77 -0.09
CA ILE A 36 -6.57 7.89 -0.20
C ILE A 36 -6.91 6.45 0.19
N TYR A 37 -7.91 6.25 1.05
CA TYR A 37 -8.40 4.91 1.39
C TYR A 37 -8.75 4.10 0.13
N ASP A 38 -9.40 4.75 -0.85
CA ASP A 38 -9.80 4.14 -2.13
C ASP A 38 -8.60 3.69 -2.97
N TYR A 39 -7.40 4.18 -2.66
CA TYR A 39 -6.13 3.88 -3.34
C TYR A 39 -5.23 2.93 -2.54
N VAL A 40 -5.61 2.62 -1.30
CA VAL A 40 -4.85 1.75 -0.41
C VAL A 40 -5.50 0.36 -0.32
N VAL A 41 -6.83 0.28 -0.41
CA VAL A 41 -7.56 -0.99 -0.49
C VAL A 41 -7.71 -1.42 -1.94
N SER A 42 -7.52 -2.70 -2.25
CA SER A 42 -7.76 -3.26 -3.57
C SER A 42 -9.26 -3.35 -3.84
N ASN A 43 -9.69 -3.15 -5.09
CA ASN A 43 -11.06 -3.42 -5.49
C ASN A 43 -11.24 -4.85 -5.98
N VAL A 44 -12.51 -5.27 -5.99
CA VAL A 44 -13.01 -6.46 -6.68
C VAL A 44 -14.15 -6.06 -7.62
N CYS A 45 -14.29 -6.75 -8.74
CA CYS A 45 -15.49 -6.66 -9.58
C CYS A 45 -16.62 -7.45 -8.91
N VAL A 46 -17.86 -6.98 -9.02
CA VAL A 46 -19.01 -7.61 -8.36
C VAL A 46 -20.22 -7.81 -9.25
N ASP A 47 -20.96 -8.88 -8.96
CA ASP A 47 -22.28 -9.16 -9.55
C ASP A 47 -23.37 -8.21 -8.98
N PRO A 48 -24.60 -8.23 -9.51
CA PRO A 48 -25.70 -7.41 -8.97
C PRO A 48 -26.06 -7.69 -7.50
N ALA A 49 -25.64 -8.83 -6.94
CA ALA A 49 -25.80 -9.16 -5.53
C ALA A 49 -24.62 -8.66 -4.67
N GLY A 50 -23.60 -8.04 -5.28
CA GLY A 50 -22.42 -7.51 -4.62
C GLY A 50 -21.34 -8.56 -4.31
N ARG A 51 -21.45 -9.77 -4.88
CA ARG A 51 -20.47 -10.85 -4.70
C ARG A 51 -19.32 -10.68 -5.69
N PRO A 52 -18.06 -10.95 -5.29
CA PRO A 52 -16.93 -10.89 -6.19
C PRO A 52 -17.12 -11.78 -7.42
N THR A 53 -16.65 -11.33 -8.58
CA THR A 53 -16.57 -12.11 -9.82
C THR A 53 -15.11 -12.40 -10.17
N ALA A 54 -14.89 -13.29 -11.14
CA ALA A 54 -13.55 -13.59 -11.68
C ALA A 54 -13.05 -12.55 -12.69
N GLU A 55 -13.73 -11.42 -12.84
CA GLU A 55 -13.31 -10.33 -13.71
C GLU A 55 -12.20 -9.49 -13.04
N SER A 56 -11.30 -8.95 -13.86
CA SER A 56 -10.23 -8.09 -13.37
C SER A 56 -10.76 -6.68 -13.06
N PRO A 57 -10.42 -6.10 -11.89
CA PRO A 57 -10.71 -4.69 -11.56
C PRO A 57 -10.16 -3.70 -12.58
N LEU A 58 -9.12 -4.05 -13.34
CA LEU A 58 -8.58 -3.19 -14.40
C LEU A 58 -9.51 -3.10 -15.62
N SER A 59 -10.37 -4.10 -15.81
CA SER A 59 -11.24 -4.26 -16.98
C SER A 59 -12.72 -4.01 -16.72
N CYS A 60 -13.21 -4.28 -15.49
CA CYS A 60 -14.63 -4.10 -15.20
C CYS A 60 -14.96 -2.61 -14.92
N PRO A 61 -16.15 -2.13 -15.29
CA PRO A 61 -16.52 -0.73 -15.07
C PRO A 61 -16.55 -0.38 -13.57
N LEU A 62 -16.17 0.85 -13.21
CA LEU A 62 -16.15 1.31 -11.81
C LEU A 62 -17.49 1.13 -11.07
N ALA A 63 -18.63 1.22 -11.77
CA ALA A 63 -19.95 1.00 -11.20
C ALA A 63 -20.20 -0.46 -10.73
N HIS A 64 -19.36 -1.39 -11.20
CA HIS A 64 -19.35 -2.80 -10.82
C HIS A 64 -18.14 -3.13 -9.92
N GLN A 65 -17.48 -2.13 -9.36
CA GLN A 65 -16.38 -2.31 -8.41
C GLN A 65 -16.79 -1.92 -7.00
N ARG A 66 -16.15 -2.56 -6.02
CA ARG A 66 -16.12 -2.11 -4.62
C ARG A 66 -14.82 -2.55 -3.97
N ASP A 67 -14.52 -1.95 -2.82
CA ASP A 67 -13.44 -2.38 -1.95
C ASP A 67 -13.54 -3.88 -1.64
N MET A 68 -12.39 -4.54 -1.65
CA MET A 68 -12.23 -5.89 -1.11
C MET A 68 -12.57 -5.89 0.38
N ARG A 69 -13.33 -6.89 0.79
CA ARG A 69 -13.65 -7.19 2.20
C ARG A 69 -12.77 -8.35 2.67
N PRO A 70 -12.49 -8.46 3.97
CA PRO A 70 -11.66 -9.55 4.49
C PRO A 70 -12.18 -10.94 4.08
N ASP A 71 -13.50 -11.13 4.07
CA ASP A 71 -14.17 -12.41 3.81
C ASP A 71 -14.53 -12.64 2.33
N ASP A 72 -14.06 -11.79 1.41
CA ASP A 72 -14.30 -11.99 -0.01
C ASP A 72 -13.59 -13.23 -0.54
N HIS A 73 -14.33 -14.05 -1.28
CA HIS A 73 -13.79 -15.10 -2.12
C HIS A 73 -13.33 -14.48 -3.44
N VAL A 74 -12.03 -14.44 -3.67
CA VAL A 74 -11.47 -13.89 -4.91
C VAL A 74 -10.92 -14.97 -5.82
N SER A 75 -11.30 -14.86 -7.09
CA SER A 75 -10.88 -15.74 -8.18
C SER A 75 -9.78 -15.11 -9.04
N VAL A 76 -9.18 -14.00 -8.58
CA VAL A 76 -8.11 -13.29 -9.30
C VAL A 76 -6.96 -12.97 -8.37
N VAL A 77 -5.75 -12.93 -8.94
CA VAL A 77 -4.51 -12.54 -8.23
C VAL A 77 -3.80 -11.45 -9.00
N HIS A 78 -3.21 -10.50 -8.27
CA HIS A 78 -2.35 -9.47 -8.82
C HIS A 78 -0.91 -9.93 -8.68
N SER A 79 -0.15 -9.91 -9.77
CA SER A 79 1.17 -10.54 -9.82
C SER A 79 2.12 -9.75 -10.69
N ASP A 80 3.42 -9.98 -10.53
CA ASP A 80 4.42 -9.39 -11.42
C ASP A 80 4.29 -9.88 -12.86
N TYR A 81 4.86 -9.13 -13.80
CA TYR A 81 5.15 -9.71 -15.11
C TYR A 81 6.25 -10.77 -15.00
N PRO A 82 6.23 -11.80 -15.86
CA PRO A 82 7.31 -12.77 -15.94
C PRO A 82 8.64 -12.07 -16.20
N ILE A 83 9.67 -12.46 -15.44
CA ILE A 83 11.02 -11.91 -15.58
C ILE A 83 11.71 -12.30 -16.91
N SER A 84 11.12 -13.23 -17.66
CA SER A 84 11.56 -13.64 -18.99
C SER A 84 10.44 -14.35 -19.78
N PRO A 85 10.45 -14.33 -21.12
CA PRO A 85 9.45 -15.01 -21.95
C PRO A 85 9.46 -16.54 -21.84
N ASP A 86 10.60 -17.12 -21.47
CA ASP A 86 10.79 -18.56 -21.26
C ASP A 86 10.49 -19.00 -19.82
N ALA A 87 10.07 -18.08 -18.95
CA ALA A 87 9.65 -18.41 -17.59
C ALA A 87 8.51 -19.43 -17.62
N LYS A 88 8.61 -20.45 -16.77
CA LYS A 88 7.62 -21.52 -16.62
C LYS A 88 7.15 -21.61 -15.18
N GLY A 89 6.00 -22.27 -14.97
CA GLY A 89 5.41 -22.44 -13.65
C GLY A 89 5.11 -21.09 -13.02
N CYS A 90 5.44 -20.91 -11.75
CA CYS A 90 5.07 -19.71 -11.00
C CYS A 90 5.84 -18.48 -11.46
N ARG A 91 7.06 -18.65 -11.98
CA ARG A 91 7.79 -17.54 -12.63
C ARG A 91 7.04 -16.99 -13.84
N ALA A 92 6.18 -17.80 -14.49
CA ALA A 92 5.31 -17.37 -15.58
C ALA A 92 4.06 -16.60 -15.11
N LEU A 93 3.72 -16.70 -13.82
CA LEU A 93 2.74 -15.82 -13.19
C LEU A 93 3.41 -14.57 -12.62
N GLY A 94 4.73 -14.42 -12.72
CA GLY A 94 5.48 -13.43 -11.95
C GLY A 94 5.87 -13.97 -10.57
N LEU A 95 6.89 -13.38 -9.96
CA LEU A 95 7.48 -13.92 -8.73
C LEU A 95 6.61 -13.73 -7.47
N SER A 96 5.37 -13.25 -7.58
CA SER A 96 4.59 -12.77 -6.43
C SER A 96 3.07 -12.80 -6.67
N ARG A 97 2.27 -12.88 -5.59
CA ARG A 97 0.83 -12.52 -5.56
C ARG A 97 0.60 -11.42 -4.55
N ARG A 98 -0.32 -10.49 -4.82
CA ARG A 98 -0.54 -9.32 -3.95
C ARG A 98 -2.02 -9.02 -3.72
N TYR A 99 -2.35 -8.63 -2.48
CA TYR A 99 -3.68 -8.14 -2.09
C TYR A 99 -3.56 -6.99 -1.11
N ALA A 100 -4.54 -6.09 -1.14
CA ALA A 100 -4.73 -5.09 -0.09
C ALA A 100 -6.17 -5.06 0.41
N PHE A 101 -6.39 -5.29 1.69
CA PHE A 101 -7.73 -5.36 2.30
C PHE A 101 -7.74 -4.87 3.75
N PRO A 102 -8.87 -4.33 4.24
CA PRO A 102 -8.99 -3.92 5.63
C PRO A 102 -9.03 -5.13 6.56
N LEU A 103 -8.47 -4.99 7.76
CA LEU A 103 -8.68 -5.94 8.85
C LEU A 103 -10.06 -5.75 9.48
N ALA A 104 -10.59 -6.83 10.06
CA ALA A 104 -11.79 -6.75 10.91
C ALA A 104 -11.56 -5.89 12.16
N VAL A 105 -10.32 -5.86 12.68
CA VAL A 105 -9.92 -5.00 13.79
C VAL A 105 -9.61 -3.60 13.27
N LYS A 106 -10.12 -2.59 13.98
CA LYS A 106 -9.78 -1.19 13.77
C LYS A 106 -8.78 -0.71 14.82
N ALA A 107 -7.95 0.23 14.42
CA ALA A 107 -7.11 1.00 15.32
C ALA A 107 -7.94 2.06 16.06
N SER A 108 -7.46 2.53 17.22
CA SER A 108 -8.05 3.67 17.91
C SER A 108 -7.00 4.65 18.45
N ASP A 109 -7.35 5.93 18.48
CA ASP A 109 -6.55 6.95 19.17
C ASP A 109 -6.97 7.12 20.63
N GLU A 110 -6.20 7.90 21.36
CA GLU A 110 -6.44 8.27 22.76
C GLU A 110 -7.77 9.00 23.02
N THR A 111 -8.44 9.51 21.98
CA THR A 111 -9.75 10.16 22.07
C THR A 111 -10.91 9.20 21.78
N GLY A 112 -10.60 7.97 21.39
CA GLY A 112 -11.57 6.93 21.06
C GLY A 112 -12.03 6.93 19.59
N ASN A 113 -11.45 7.78 18.73
CA ASN A 113 -11.74 7.69 17.29
C ASN A 113 -11.13 6.41 16.73
N SER A 114 -11.82 5.83 15.75
CA SER A 114 -11.47 4.54 15.18
C SER A 114 -11.11 4.67 13.71
N TYR A 115 -10.00 4.03 13.33
CA TYR A 115 -9.40 4.12 11.99
C TYR A 115 -9.21 2.72 11.39
N PRO A 116 -9.39 2.55 10.07
CA PRO A 116 -9.16 1.27 9.43
C PRO A 116 -7.68 0.89 9.53
N LEU A 117 -7.42 -0.38 9.83
CA LEU A 117 -6.12 -1.01 9.59
C LEU A 117 -6.21 -1.77 8.28
N ILE A 118 -5.30 -1.49 7.35
CA ILE A 118 -5.28 -2.09 6.02
C ILE A 118 -4.02 -2.92 5.89
N VAL A 119 -4.18 -4.15 5.46
CA VAL A 119 -3.07 -5.05 5.14
C VAL A 119 -2.79 -4.96 3.66
N GLY A 120 -1.53 -4.74 3.30
CA GLY A 120 -0.98 -5.09 2.00
C GLY A 120 -0.11 -6.34 2.14
N TRP A 121 -0.51 -7.45 1.56
CA TRP A 121 0.21 -8.72 1.63
C TRP A 121 0.77 -9.08 0.25
N THR A 122 2.04 -9.52 0.21
CA THR A 122 2.67 -10.09 -0.96
C THR A 122 3.21 -11.48 -0.64
N ASP A 123 2.71 -12.47 -1.37
CA ASP A 123 3.03 -13.90 -1.29
C ASP A 123 4.06 -14.27 -2.35
N TYR A 124 5.17 -14.88 -1.95
CA TYR A 124 6.20 -15.35 -2.89
C TYR A 124 6.15 -16.87 -3.04
N PRO A 125 6.21 -17.44 -4.26
CA PRO A 125 6.24 -18.89 -4.44
C PRO A 125 7.58 -19.47 -3.93
N PRO A 126 7.62 -20.76 -3.52
CA PRO A 126 8.85 -21.38 -3.08
C PRO A 126 9.86 -21.42 -4.22
N HIS A 127 11.13 -21.18 -3.89
CA HIS A 127 12.18 -21.10 -4.90
C HIS A 127 12.43 -22.49 -5.52
N GLY A 128 11.78 -22.76 -6.65
CA GLY A 128 12.00 -23.97 -7.45
C GLY A 128 10.92 -25.06 -7.33
N ASP A 129 9.87 -24.87 -6.53
CA ASP A 129 8.76 -25.82 -6.41
C ASP A 129 7.58 -25.47 -7.33
N ALA A 130 6.60 -26.38 -7.44
CA ALA A 130 5.31 -26.10 -8.07
C ALA A 130 4.59 -24.96 -7.33
N CYS A 131 3.54 -24.40 -7.93
CA CYS A 131 2.84 -23.22 -7.40
C CYS A 131 2.07 -23.50 -6.12
N ASP A 132 2.80 -23.52 -5.01
CA ASP A 132 2.32 -23.59 -3.65
C ASP A 132 2.32 -22.20 -3.05
N TYR A 133 1.27 -21.46 -3.37
CA TYR A 133 0.95 -20.16 -2.79
C TYR A 133 -0.10 -20.36 -1.71
N GLY A 134 -0.23 -19.38 -0.82
CA GLY A 134 -1.24 -19.39 0.22
C GLY A 134 -0.80 -20.07 1.51
N GLN A 135 0.47 -19.92 1.87
CA GLN A 135 0.97 -20.15 3.22
C GLN A 135 1.73 -18.91 3.63
N PHE A 136 1.30 -18.25 4.71
CA PHE A 136 2.06 -17.12 5.25
C PHE A 136 3.36 -17.62 5.85
N ASP A 137 4.48 -17.33 5.21
CA ASP A 137 5.80 -17.76 5.69
C ASP A 137 6.87 -16.68 5.64
N SER A 138 8.10 -17.07 5.98
CA SER A 138 9.24 -16.14 6.08
C SER A 138 9.67 -15.41 4.81
N ARG A 139 9.17 -15.85 3.65
CA ARG A 139 9.44 -15.26 2.33
C ARG A 139 8.46 -14.15 2.02
N ASP A 140 7.27 -14.22 2.62
CA ASP A 140 6.21 -13.28 2.40
C ASP A 140 6.50 -11.94 3.05
N THR A 141 5.84 -10.94 2.50
CA THR A 141 5.98 -9.58 2.95
C THR A 141 4.62 -9.02 3.25
N LEU A 142 4.54 -8.25 4.32
CA LEU A 142 3.30 -7.65 4.77
C LEU A 142 3.57 -6.21 5.13
N THR A 143 2.62 -5.35 4.79
CA THR A 143 2.59 -3.95 5.21
C THR A 143 1.26 -3.66 5.88
N LEU A 144 1.30 -3.05 7.07
CA LEU A 144 0.14 -2.55 7.78
C LEU A 144 0.08 -1.03 7.64
N LEU A 145 -1.07 -0.55 7.18
CA LEU A 145 -1.34 0.85 6.91
C LEU A 145 -2.55 1.30 7.74
N THR A 146 -2.61 2.59 8.03
CA THR A 146 -3.80 3.24 8.58
C THR A 146 -4.10 4.51 7.79
N VAL A 147 -5.37 4.86 7.69
CA VAL A 147 -5.83 6.12 7.09
C VAL A 147 -6.60 6.90 8.14
N THR A 148 -6.07 8.07 8.51
CA THR A 148 -6.75 9.04 9.37
C THR A 148 -7.45 10.10 8.53
N ASP A 149 -8.16 11.01 9.19
CA ASP A 149 -8.82 12.15 8.52
C ASP A 149 -7.85 13.08 7.78
N SER A 150 -6.54 12.99 8.08
CA SER A 150 -5.52 13.87 7.50
C SER A 150 -4.50 13.15 6.64
N LEU A 151 -4.18 11.88 6.92
CA LEU A 151 -3.02 11.20 6.34
C LEU A 151 -3.26 9.70 6.16
N ALA A 152 -2.64 9.08 5.16
CA ALA A 152 -2.33 7.64 5.22
C ALA A 152 -0.94 7.43 5.84
N SER A 153 -0.76 6.39 6.65
CA SER A 153 0.49 6.15 7.38
C SER A 153 0.91 4.69 7.35
N LEU A 154 2.22 4.46 7.16
CA LEU A 154 2.84 3.16 7.36
C LEU A 154 2.94 2.93 8.86
N VAL A 155 2.26 1.90 9.33
CA VAL A 155 2.20 1.54 10.75
C VAL A 155 3.25 0.50 11.07
N GLY A 156 3.31 -0.54 10.25
CA GLY A 156 4.30 -1.58 10.38
C GLY A 156 4.47 -2.41 9.13
N ALA A 157 5.48 -3.26 9.12
CA ALA A 157 5.73 -4.22 8.06
C ALA A 157 6.33 -5.50 8.64
N PHE A 158 6.05 -6.63 8.01
CA PHE A 158 6.77 -7.88 8.22
C PHE A 158 7.58 -8.18 6.98
N HIS A 159 8.88 -8.40 7.16
CA HIS A 159 9.79 -8.73 6.07
C HIS A 159 10.99 -9.48 6.64
N HIS A 160 11.52 -10.47 5.91
CA HIS A 160 12.70 -11.24 6.34
C HIS A 160 12.63 -11.83 7.76
N LYS A 161 11.45 -12.28 8.21
CA LYS A 161 11.23 -12.80 9.59
C LYS A 161 11.32 -11.76 10.71
N HIS A 162 11.26 -10.47 10.39
CA HIS A 162 11.26 -9.39 11.38
C HIS A 162 10.02 -8.51 11.23
N TRP A 163 9.56 -8.01 12.37
CA TRP A 163 8.55 -6.95 12.43
C TRP A 163 9.23 -5.59 12.49
N TYR A 164 8.79 -4.68 11.64
CA TYR A 164 9.25 -3.31 11.55
C TYR A 164 8.10 -2.38 11.89
N LEU A 165 8.13 -1.73 13.04
CA LEU A 165 7.12 -0.74 13.43
C LEU A 165 7.63 0.67 13.15
N THR A 166 6.84 1.45 12.41
CA THR A 166 7.20 2.82 12.09
C THR A 166 6.42 3.78 12.95
N VAL A 167 7.13 4.51 13.81
CA VAL A 167 6.56 5.55 14.67
C VAL A 167 6.79 6.93 14.10
N GLY A 168 5.82 7.82 14.32
CA GLY A 168 5.86 9.21 13.89
C GLY A 168 6.03 10.17 15.07
N SER A 169 5.79 11.47 14.82
CA SER A 169 5.90 12.54 15.83
C SER A 169 5.11 12.28 17.11
N GLY A 170 3.97 11.58 17.02
CA GLY A 170 3.13 11.26 18.16
C GLY A 170 3.81 10.40 19.22
N TYR A 171 4.84 9.63 18.86
CA TYR A 171 5.60 8.79 19.78
C TYR A 171 6.40 9.58 20.84
N ARG A 172 6.66 10.88 20.59
CA ARG A 172 7.29 11.76 21.60
C ARG A 172 6.31 12.27 22.65
N ASN A 173 5.01 11.98 22.52
CA ASN A 173 3.99 12.44 23.45
C ASN A 173 3.44 11.24 24.27
N PRO A 174 3.72 11.17 25.59
CA PRO A 174 3.20 10.12 26.47
C PRO A 174 1.67 10.02 26.53
N ALA A 175 0.94 11.09 26.19
CA ALA A 175 -0.52 11.08 26.11
C ALA A 175 -1.05 10.37 24.86
N ARG A 176 -0.22 10.20 23.82
CA ARG A 176 -0.58 9.47 22.60
C ARG A 176 -0.15 8.02 22.76
N GLN A 177 -1.10 7.15 23.10
CA GLN A 177 -0.83 5.73 23.37
C GLN A 177 -1.41 4.78 22.31
N GLY A 178 -2.41 5.22 21.55
CA GLY A 178 -3.00 4.44 20.46
C GLY A 178 -2.30 4.65 19.12
N VAL A 179 -3.09 4.59 18.04
CA VAL A 179 -2.61 4.73 16.65
C VAL A 179 -1.89 6.04 16.37
N SER A 180 -2.17 7.10 17.12
CA SER A 180 -1.53 8.43 16.99
C SER A 180 0.00 8.39 17.07
N ARG A 181 0.59 7.35 17.65
CA ARG A 181 2.05 7.11 17.68
C ARG A 181 2.63 6.72 16.32
N PHE A 182 1.81 6.16 15.43
CA PHE A 182 2.20 5.59 14.14
C PHE A 182 1.75 6.45 12.94
N VAL A 183 1.06 7.55 13.21
CA VAL A 183 0.54 8.46 12.18
C VAL A 183 1.60 9.50 11.80
N GLY A 184 1.56 9.96 10.54
CA GLY A 184 2.49 10.95 10.01
C GLY A 184 3.87 10.35 9.75
N THR A 185 3.90 9.12 9.25
CA THR A 185 5.12 8.39 8.89
C THR A 185 5.26 8.23 7.37
N TRP A 186 4.21 8.58 6.63
CA TRP A 186 4.07 8.35 5.20
C TRP A 186 3.22 9.44 4.54
N SER A 187 3.45 9.72 3.26
CA SER A 187 3.15 11.02 2.66
C SER A 187 1.98 11.06 1.70
N PHE A 188 0.88 10.42 2.03
CA PHE A 188 -0.34 10.70 1.27
C PHE A 188 -1.27 11.58 2.07
N PRO A 189 -1.75 12.69 1.49
CA PRO A 189 -2.88 13.39 2.05
C PRO A 189 -4.07 12.41 2.13
N ALA A 190 -4.89 12.50 3.18
CA ALA A 190 -6.10 11.68 3.30
C ALA A 190 -7.06 11.85 2.11
N THR A 191 -7.00 13.02 1.47
CA THR A 191 -7.74 13.35 0.26
C THR A 191 -6.81 13.28 -0.93
N LEU A 192 -7.21 12.56 -1.97
CA LEU A 192 -6.46 12.48 -3.20
C LEU A 192 -6.34 13.88 -3.85
N PRO A 193 -5.14 14.35 -4.21
CA PRO A 193 -4.98 15.64 -4.85
C PRO A 193 -5.53 15.59 -6.29
N PRO A 194 -5.77 16.72 -6.97
CA PRO A 194 -6.22 16.73 -8.37
C PRO A 194 -5.25 16.04 -9.31
N LEU A 195 -5.73 15.51 -10.44
CA LEU A 195 -4.87 14.91 -11.47
C LEU A 195 -3.84 15.92 -11.97
N GLY A 196 -2.59 15.50 -12.07
CA GLY A 196 -1.43 16.34 -12.43
C GLY A 196 -0.79 17.06 -11.25
N ALA A 197 -1.45 17.11 -10.08
CA ALA A 197 -0.90 17.77 -8.90
C ALA A 197 0.30 17.00 -8.34
N THR A 198 1.30 17.76 -7.91
CA THR A 198 2.47 17.29 -7.17
C THR A 198 2.42 17.88 -5.77
N GLY A 199 2.82 17.09 -4.78
CA GLY A 199 2.95 17.53 -3.41
C GLY A 199 4.16 16.90 -2.74
N TRP A 200 4.53 17.44 -1.58
CA TRP A 200 5.61 16.92 -0.77
C TRP A 200 5.36 17.30 0.68
N HIS A 201 5.98 16.55 1.60
CA HIS A 201 5.95 16.86 3.02
C HIS A 201 7.12 16.16 3.73
N VAL A 202 7.57 16.73 4.85
CA VAL A 202 8.58 16.14 5.72
C VAL A 202 7.92 15.38 6.85
N PHE A 203 8.29 14.11 7.04
CA PHE A 203 7.74 13.27 8.09
C PHE A 203 8.82 12.85 9.08
N PRO A 204 8.75 13.28 10.34
CA PRO A 204 9.61 12.76 11.39
C PRO A 204 9.17 11.33 11.70
N ARG A 205 10.02 10.35 11.39
CA ARG A 205 9.73 8.95 11.66
C ARG A 205 10.94 8.16 12.14
N HIS A 206 10.66 7.00 12.71
CA HIS A 206 11.67 6.00 13.01
C HIS A 206 11.07 4.61 12.87
N THR A 207 11.85 3.66 12.36
CA THR A 207 11.42 2.28 12.20
C THR A 207 12.20 1.39 13.16
N MET A 208 11.48 0.77 14.10
CA MET A 208 12.02 -0.18 15.08
C MET A 208 11.87 -1.60 14.55
N SER A 209 12.92 -2.40 14.66
CA SER A 209 12.92 -3.82 14.27
C SER A 209 12.76 -4.70 15.51
N PHE A 210 11.94 -5.73 15.39
CA PHE A 210 11.68 -6.74 16.42
C PHE A 210 11.78 -8.14 15.80
N ASP A 211 12.36 -9.08 16.54
CA ASP A 211 12.41 -10.49 16.14
C ASP A 211 11.03 -11.15 16.27
N ASN A 212 10.78 -12.16 15.43
CA ASN A 212 9.47 -12.82 15.25
C ASN A 212 8.80 -13.26 16.58
N ASP A 213 9.58 -13.85 17.50
CA ASP A 213 9.06 -14.49 18.71
C ASP A 213 9.02 -13.57 19.95
N ALA A 214 9.48 -12.31 19.81
CA ALA A 214 9.65 -11.39 20.93
C ALA A 214 8.53 -10.34 21.07
N PHE A 215 7.56 -10.32 20.15
CA PHE A 215 6.55 -9.28 20.14
C PHE A 215 5.44 -9.53 21.18
N SER A 216 5.36 -8.68 22.20
CA SER A 216 4.21 -8.61 23.11
C SER A 216 3.78 -7.14 23.31
N PRO A 217 2.52 -6.85 23.68
CA PRO A 217 2.09 -5.49 24.00
C PRO A 217 2.97 -4.81 25.04
N ALA A 218 3.43 -5.61 26.00
CA ALA A 218 4.26 -5.18 27.11
C ALA A 218 5.72 -4.88 26.69
N ASN A 219 6.15 -5.32 25.51
CA ASN A 219 7.53 -5.19 25.02
C ASN A 219 7.73 -4.02 24.06
N PHE A 220 6.67 -3.38 23.57
CA PHE A 220 6.86 -2.15 22.81
C PHE A 220 7.20 -1.01 23.78
N PRO A 221 8.28 -0.26 23.55
CA PRO A 221 8.65 0.78 24.49
C PRO A 221 7.54 1.84 24.57
N PRO A 222 7.28 2.40 25.76
CA PRO A 222 6.34 3.50 25.89
C PRO A 222 6.83 4.70 25.07
N SER A 223 5.90 5.59 24.72
CA SER A 223 6.22 6.88 24.11
C SER A 223 7.33 7.58 24.89
N ASP A 224 8.37 8.02 24.18
CA ASP A 224 9.58 8.61 24.76
C ASP A 224 9.77 10.04 24.23
N PRO A 225 9.62 11.08 25.08
CA PRO A 225 9.85 12.47 24.69
C PRO A 225 11.26 12.76 24.15
N GLY A 226 12.26 11.98 24.57
CA GLY A 226 13.64 12.08 24.12
C GLY A 226 13.96 11.31 22.84
N PHE A 227 12.99 10.57 22.29
CA PHE A 227 13.25 9.69 21.16
C PHE A 227 13.59 10.47 19.89
N LYS A 228 14.69 10.09 19.25
CA LYS A 228 15.17 10.76 18.02
C LYS A 228 14.45 10.19 16.80
N LEU A 229 13.63 11.02 16.20
CA LEU A 229 13.03 10.76 14.89
C LEU A 229 13.95 11.28 13.78
N SER A 230 13.95 10.59 12.65
CA SER A 230 14.62 11.05 11.43
C SER A 230 13.61 11.78 10.56
N GLU A 231 13.94 13.00 10.14
CA GLU A 231 13.15 13.74 9.17
C GLU A 231 13.31 13.09 7.80
N THR A 232 12.20 12.60 7.24
CA THR A 232 12.17 11.96 5.91
C THR A 232 11.51 12.90 4.92
N PHE A 233 12.13 13.08 3.75
CA PHE A 233 11.52 13.83 2.66
C PHE A 233 10.66 12.87 1.84
N GLN A 234 9.42 13.24 1.56
CA GLN A 234 8.55 12.42 0.75
C GLN A 234 7.76 13.29 -0.22
N ALA A 235 7.67 12.87 -1.47
CA ALA A 235 6.95 13.54 -2.53
C ALA A 235 5.92 12.60 -3.17
N TRP A 236 4.89 13.18 -3.78
CA TRP A 236 3.89 12.43 -4.52
C TRP A 236 3.42 13.20 -5.73
N LYS A 237 2.89 12.45 -6.72
CA LYS A 237 2.24 13.02 -7.89
C LYS A 237 1.05 12.17 -8.28
N HIS A 238 -0.09 12.83 -8.47
CA HIS A 238 -1.26 12.21 -9.02
C HIS A 238 -1.22 12.35 -10.54
N MET A 239 -1.30 11.24 -11.26
CA MET A 239 -1.07 11.19 -12.69
C MET A 239 -1.86 10.05 -13.36
N SER A 240 -1.94 10.10 -14.68
CA SER A 240 -2.32 8.93 -15.46
C SER A 240 -1.06 8.19 -15.86
N PHE A 241 -0.97 6.89 -15.53
CA PHE A 241 0.22 6.07 -15.77
C PHE A 241 -0.12 4.80 -16.57
N VAL A 242 0.79 4.42 -17.47
CA VAL A 242 0.69 3.20 -18.26
C VAL A 242 1.59 2.15 -17.63
N PHE A 243 0.96 1.14 -17.04
CA PHE A 243 1.65 -0.01 -16.47
C PHE A 243 1.95 -1.06 -17.55
N GLY A 244 2.56 -2.17 -17.15
CA GLY A 244 2.74 -3.31 -18.03
C GLY A 244 4.20 -3.63 -18.28
N THR A 245 4.47 -4.25 -19.43
CA THR A 245 5.82 -4.35 -19.99
C THR A 245 5.95 -3.42 -21.19
N ARG A 246 7.17 -3.16 -21.67
CA ARG A 246 7.38 -2.37 -22.90
C ARG A 246 6.57 -2.89 -24.09
N ASP A 247 6.46 -4.21 -24.22
CA ASP A 247 5.79 -4.87 -25.35
C ASP A 247 4.30 -5.13 -25.10
N LYS A 248 3.84 -5.03 -23.85
CA LYS A 248 2.45 -5.23 -23.44
C LYS A 248 2.01 -4.14 -22.45
N PRO A 249 1.90 -2.88 -22.90
CA PRO A 249 1.41 -1.81 -22.05
C PRO A 249 -0.08 -2.00 -21.75
N THR A 250 -0.50 -1.57 -20.57
CA THR A 250 -1.91 -1.51 -20.19
C THR A 250 -2.54 -0.19 -20.68
N ARG A 251 -3.85 0.00 -20.44
CA ARG A 251 -4.46 1.32 -20.58
C ARG A 251 -3.86 2.28 -19.54
N PRO A 252 -3.87 3.60 -19.77
CA PRO A 252 -3.59 4.55 -18.70
C PRO A 252 -4.55 4.36 -17.52
N ILE A 253 -4.00 4.32 -16.31
CA ILE A 253 -4.74 4.15 -15.05
C ILE A 253 -4.48 5.36 -14.16
N ASP A 254 -5.51 5.80 -13.44
CA ASP A 254 -5.42 6.89 -12.47
C ASP A 254 -4.54 6.44 -11.30
N THR A 255 -3.42 7.13 -11.10
CA THR A 255 -2.30 6.62 -10.32
C THR A 255 -1.71 7.69 -9.41
N LEU A 256 -1.53 7.34 -8.15
CA LEU A 256 -0.78 8.15 -7.21
C LEU A 256 0.62 7.55 -7.02
N LEU A 257 1.63 8.26 -7.51
CA LEU A 257 3.03 7.94 -7.29
C LEU A 257 3.49 8.55 -5.97
N HIS A 258 4.24 7.78 -5.20
CA HIS A 258 4.98 8.19 -4.01
C HIS A 258 6.47 8.00 -4.23
N MET A 259 7.28 8.94 -3.75
CA MET A 259 8.73 8.88 -3.72
C MET A 259 9.21 9.21 -2.30
N GLY A 260 9.74 8.21 -1.59
CA GLY A 260 10.24 8.37 -0.22
C GLY A 260 11.77 8.46 -0.15
N PHE A 261 12.29 9.38 0.67
CA PHE A 261 13.72 9.53 0.95
C PHE A 261 13.94 9.53 2.47
N ALA A 262 14.97 8.80 2.92
CA ALA A 262 15.21 8.55 4.34
C ALA A 262 15.70 9.77 5.15
N ARG A 263 16.10 10.86 4.47
CA ARG A 263 16.66 12.07 5.04
C ARG A 263 16.21 13.31 4.27
N THR A 264 15.90 14.40 4.97
CA THR A 264 15.84 15.75 4.40
C THR A 264 17.23 16.39 4.32
N ASN A 265 17.38 17.39 3.46
CA ASN A 265 18.55 18.27 3.42
C ASN A 265 18.46 19.36 4.52
N ASP A 266 19.44 20.25 4.56
CA ASP A 266 19.52 21.35 5.52
C ASP A 266 18.45 22.44 5.33
N THR A 267 17.63 22.39 4.28
CA THR A 267 16.49 23.30 4.08
C THR A 267 15.15 22.66 4.41
N ASP A 268 15.10 21.36 4.68
CA ASP A 268 13.86 20.57 4.82
C ASP A 268 12.93 20.63 3.59
N GLN A 269 13.49 20.99 2.43
CA GLN A 269 12.76 21.13 1.17
C GLN A 269 13.24 20.13 0.10
N ALA A 270 14.25 19.31 0.38
CA ALA A 270 14.74 18.33 -0.58
C ALA A 270 15.26 17.06 0.12
N PRO A 271 15.49 15.96 -0.62
CA PRO A 271 16.26 14.83 -0.11
C PRO A 271 17.66 15.29 0.33
N GLY A 272 18.07 14.88 1.52
CA GLY A 272 19.43 15.12 2.02
C GLY A 272 20.40 14.06 1.53
N GLU A 273 21.16 13.48 2.45
CA GLU A 273 22.14 12.41 2.18
C GLU A 273 21.50 11.05 1.81
N SER A 274 20.24 11.04 1.37
CA SER A 274 19.60 9.81 0.93
C SER A 274 20.27 9.33 -0.37
N VAL A 275 20.81 8.11 -0.35
CA VAL A 275 21.40 7.44 -1.52
C VAL A 275 20.50 6.36 -2.12
N GLY A 276 19.31 6.17 -1.54
CA GLY A 276 18.30 5.23 -1.98
C GLY A 276 16.89 5.81 -1.80
N SER A 277 15.98 5.41 -2.67
CA SER A 277 14.58 5.78 -2.64
C SER A 277 13.73 4.59 -3.09
N GLU A 278 12.54 4.47 -2.52
CA GLU A 278 11.52 3.54 -2.99
C GLU A 278 10.38 4.35 -3.57
N HIS A 279 9.93 3.95 -4.76
CA HIS A 279 8.76 4.53 -5.39
C HIS A 279 7.61 3.55 -5.29
N ILE A 280 6.45 4.04 -4.84
CA ILE A 280 5.26 3.24 -4.65
C ILE A 280 4.13 3.83 -5.46
N TYR A 281 3.48 3.00 -6.26
CA TYR A 281 2.36 3.40 -7.11
C TYR A 281 1.09 2.83 -6.53
N LEU A 282 0.08 3.68 -6.37
CA LEU A 282 -1.24 3.32 -5.91
C LEU A 282 -2.26 3.55 -7.01
N THR A 283 -3.20 2.64 -7.17
CA THR A 283 -4.36 2.84 -8.05
C THR A 283 -5.63 2.48 -7.28
N ARG A 284 -6.76 3.03 -7.72
CA ARG A 284 -8.05 2.67 -7.13
C ARG A 284 -8.40 1.20 -7.35
N GLU A 285 -8.01 0.65 -8.49
CA GLU A 285 -8.35 -0.71 -8.86
C GLU A 285 -7.59 -1.75 -8.03
N LEU A 286 -6.30 -1.54 -7.78
CA LEU A 286 -5.42 -2.56 -7.19
C LEU A 286 -4.92 -2.21 -5.79
N GLY A 287 -5.14 -0.98 -5.32
CA GLY A 287 -4.83 -0.56 -3.96
C GLY A 287 -3.32 -0.43 -3.69
N TYR A 288 -2.94 -0.74 -2.45
CA TYR A 288 -1.58 -0.53 -1.96
C TYR A 288 -0.50 -1.21 -2.80
N ALA A 289 0.39 -0.37 -3.34
CA ALA A 289 1.61 -0.72 -4.05
C ALA A 289 1.32 -1.65 -5.25
N THR A 290 0.45 -1.13 -6.13
CA THR A 290 0.18 -1.64 -7.48
C THR A 290 1.47 -1.83 -8.29
N ARG A 291 2.46 -0.98 -8.04
CA ARG A 291 3.84 -1.14 -8.51
C ARG A 291 4.78 -0.60 -7.44
N TRP A 292 5.96 -1.21 -7.35
CA TRP A 292 7.05 -0.78 -6.48
C TRP A 292 8.34 -0.72 -7.28
N GLU A 293 9.15 0.29 -7.01
CA GLU A 293 10.47 0.45 -7.63
C GLU A 293 11.51 0.77 -6.56
N SER A 294 12.71 0.23 -6.73
CA SER A 294 13.89 0.67 -5.98
C SER A 294 14.75 1.56 -6.86
N TRP A 295 15.23 2.66 -6.27
CA TRP A 295 16.08 3.65 -6.93
C TRP A 295 17.33 3.89 -6.08
N ALA A 296 18.47 4.05 -6.74
CA ALA A 296 19.74 4.35 -6.08
C ALA A 296 20.47 5.50 -6.77
N ARG A 297 21.06 6.37 -5.95
CA ARG A 297 21.92 7.47 -6.40
C ARG A 297 23.26 6.93 -6.91
N ASP A 298 23.86 7.60 -7.88
CA ASP A 298 25.13 7.21 -8.52
C ASP A 298 26.32 7.01 -7.58
N ASP A 299 26.30 7.66 -6.41
CA ASP A 299 27.32 7.55 -5.36
C ASP A 299 26.97 6.54 -4.24
N ASN A 300 25.92 5.74 -4.41
CA ASN A 300 25.60 4.66 -3.48
C ASN A 300 26.74 3.62 -3.46
N ARG A 301 27.04 3.07 -2.28
CA ARG A 301 28.15 2.11 -2.07
C ARG A 301 27.94 0.76 -2.77
N LYS A 302 26.72 0.43 -3.20
CA LYS A 302 26.41 -0.78 -3.98
C LYS A 302 26.79 -0.57 -5.46
N ASP A 303 26.95 -1.65 -6.22
CA ASP A 303 27.14 -1.55 -7.68
C ASP A 303 25.82 -1.16 -8.38
N VAL A 304 25.53 0.15 -8.36
CA VAL A 304 24.28 0.72 -8.88
C VAL A 304 24.08 0.40 -10.35
N MET A 305 25.13 0.49 -11.16
CA MET A 305 25.03 0.24 -12.59
C MET A 305 24.76 -1.23 -12.90
N HIS A 306 25.36 -2.16 -12.16
CA HIS A 306 25.04 -3.58 -12.30
C HIS A 306 23.58 -3.87 -11.93
N LEU A 307 23.11 -3.33 -10.79
CA LEU A 307 21.72 -3.51 -10.36
C LEU A 307 20.73 -2.89 -11.36
N ALA A 308 21.01 -1.68 -11.86
CA ALA A 308 20.16 -0.98 -12.81
C ALA A 308 20.06 -1.71 -14.15
N ARG A 309 21.18 -2.23 -14.67
CA ARG A 309 21.17 -3.05 -15.88
C ARG A 309 20.43 -4.37 -15.69
N THR A 310 20.53 -4.96 -14.50
CA THR A 310 19.79 -6.17 -14.14
C THR A 310 18.29 -5.90 -14.14
N ALA A 311 17.84 -4.82 -13.50
CA ALA A 311 16.44 -4.41 -13.49
C ALA A 311 15.92 -4.11 -14.90
N TYR A 312 16.71 -3.40 -15.72
CA TYR A 312 16.35 -3.09 -17.11
C TYR A 312 16.18 -4.35 -17.97
N ALA A 313 17.00 -5.37 -17.75
CA ALA A 313 16.98 -6.61 -18.53
C ALA A 313 15.80 -7.54 -18.20
N GLN A 314 15.22 -7.44 -16.99
CA GLN A 314 14.10 -8.30 -16.58
C GLN A 314 12.82 -8.04 -17.39
N ALA A 315 12.70 -6.89 -18.07
CA ALA A 315 11.51 -6.48 -18.84
C ALA A 315 10.18 -6.58 -18.07
N ALA A 316 10.23 -6.73 -16.74
CA ALA A 316 9.09 -6.99 -15.88
C ALA A 316 8.26 -5.73 -15.59
N CYS A 317 8.73 -4.57 -16.03
CA CYS A 317 8.09 -3.28 -15.79
C CYS A 317 8.14 -2.36 -17.01
N SER A 318 7.12 -1.52 -17.13
CA SER A 318 7.05 -0.41 -18.07
C SER A 318 8.06 0.68 -17.69
N MET A 319 8.22 1.69 -18.54
CA MET A 319 9.03 2.85 -18.20
C MET A 319 8.52 3.51 -16.91
N PRO A 320 9.41 3.80 -15.93
CA PRO A 320 8.98 4.44 -14.69
C PRO A 320 8.33 5.80 -14.89
N ALA A 321 7.43 6.16 -13.99
CA ALA A 321 6.89 7.51 -13.90
C ALA A 321 7.89 8.48 -13.26
N THR A 322 7.58 9.78 -13.36
CA THR A 322 8.38 10.84 -12.75
C THR A 322 7.52 11.92 -12.11
N VAL A 323 8.02 12.50 -11.02
CA VAL A 323 7.54 13.74 -10.38
C VAL A 323 8.26 14.96 -10.96
N GLU A 324 8.67 14.89 -12.22
CA GLU A 324 9.49 15.90 -12.88
C GLU A 324 9.00 17.35 -12.70
N GLY A 325 9.96 18.27 -12.67
CA GLY A 325 9.76 19.70 -12.49
C GLY A 325 10.31 20.22 -11.17
N GLN A 326 9.92 21.46 -10.83
CA GLN A 326 10.23 22.08 -9.55
C GLN A 326 9.25 21.56 -8.49
N VAL A 327 9.69 20.65 -7.63
CA VAL A 327 8.85 20.01 -6.60
C VAL A 327 8.73 20.90 -5.36
N THR A 328 9.84 21.51 -4.97
CA THR A 328 9.96 22.51 -3.89
C THR A 328 10.89 23.63 -4.37
N PRO A 329 11.04 24.77 -3.67
CA PRO A 329 12.04 25.79 -4.05
C PRO A 329 13.50 25.29 -4.15
N ASP A 330 13.83 24.19 -3.46
CA ASP A 330 15.18 23.63 -3.38
C ASP A 330 15.32 22.26 -4.04
N LEU A 331 14.27 21.75 -4.71
CA LEU A 331 14.26 20.45 -5.36
C LEU A 331 13.74 20.53 -6.79
N VAL A 332 14.58 20.14 -7.73
CA VAL A 332 14.20 19.88 -9.13
C VAL A 332 14.42 18.42 -9.43
N ILE A 333 13.39 17.76 -9.96
CA ILE A 333 13.47 16.38 -10.45
C ILE A 333 13.38 16.43 -11.97
N GLY A 334 14.34 15.81 -12.66
CA GLY A 334 14.33 15.68 -14.12
C GLY A 334 13.38 14.58 -14.60
N PRO A 335 13.10 14.52 -15.92
CA PRO A 335 12.38 13.41 -16.51
C PRO A 335 13.11 12.08 -16.26
N VAL A 336 12.36 10.98 -16.21
CA VAL A 336 12.93 9.65 -16.35
C VAL A 336 13.35 9.45 -17.81
N ILE A 337 14.57 8.97 -18.00
CA ILE A 337 15.20 8.69 -19.29
C ILE A 337 15.35 7.17 -19.41
N ASP A 338 14.77 6.59 -20.46
CA ASP A 338 15.12 5.26 -20.96
C ASP A 338 16.41 5.39 -21.78
N ASP A 339 17.52 4.88 -21.27
CA ASP A 339 18.83 4.90 -21.93
C ASP A 339 19.16 3.51 -22.48
N PRO A 340 18.82 3.20 -23.74
CA PRO A 340 19.03 1.88 -24.33
C PRO A 340 20.50 1.56 -24.58
N VAL A 341 21.37 2.59 -24.65
CA VAL A 341 22.81 2.41 -24.84
C VAL A 341 23.43 1.87 -23.55
N LEU A 342 23.09 2.48 -22.41
CA LEU A 342 23.54 2.04 -21.09
C LEU A 342 22.69 0.89 -20.52
N LYS A 343 21.52 0.63 -21.12
CA LYS A 343 20.50 -0.33 -20.66
C LYS A 343 20.06 -0.03 -19.24
N VAL A 344 19.66 1.21 -18.97
CA VAL A 344 19.17 1.65 -17.66
C VAL A 344 18.00 2.62 -17.80
N PHE A 345 17.18 2.71 -16.76
CA PHE A 345 16.32 3.86 -16.54
C PHE A 345 17.02 4.78 -15.53
N LYS A 346 17.08 6.07 -15.84
CA LYS A 346 17.74 7.06 -14.97
C LYS A 346 16.99 8.37 -14.93
N GLN A 347 17.12 9.11 -13.84
CA GLN A 347 16.63 10.48 -13.72
C GLN A 347 17.65 11.33 -12.99
N GLN A 348 17.68 12.62 -13.28
CA GLN A 348 18.55 13.56 -12.57
C GLN A 348 17.76 14.20 -11.43
N ILE A 349 18.36 14.31 -10.24
CA ILE A 349 17.78 15.08 -9.14
C ILE A 349 18.79 16.15 -8.74
N THR A 350 18.33 17.40 -8.73
CA THR A 350 19.10 18.57 -8.33
C THR A 350 18.51 19.14 -7.04
N THR A 351 19.35 19.27 -6.02
CA THR A 351 18.98 19.87 -4.73
C THR A 351 19.76 21.15 -4.47
N ARG A 352 19.16 22.10 -3.75
CA ARG A 352 19.83 23.31 -3.27
C ARG A 352 20.03 23.24 -1.76
N THR A 353 21.20 23.67 -1.28
CA THR A 353 21.51 23.78 0.15
C THR A 353 21.17 25.16 0.68
N ARG A 354 21.08 25.32 2.01
CA ARG A 354 20.81 26.62 2.65
C ARG A 354 21.87 27.68 2.31
N SER A 355 23.11 27.27 2.07
CA SER A 355 24.20 28.15 1.65
C SER A 355 24.11 28.60 0.19
N GLY A 356 23.11 28.13 -0.56
CA GLY A 356 22.94 28.41 -1.99
C GLY A 356 23.74 27.49 -2.91
N GLY A 357 24.43 26.48 -2.34
CA GLY A 357 25.08 25.43 -3.12
C GLY A 357 24.06 24.56 -3.86
N THR A 358 24.49 23.92 -4.93
CA THR A 358 23.66 22.98 -5.70
C THR A 358 24.36 21.64 -5.76
N ASP A 359 23.63 20.57 -5.48
CA ASP A 359 24.08 19.20 -5.62
C ASP A 359 23.22 18.50 -6.69
N THR A 360 23.82 17.66 -7.51
CA THR A 360 23.12 17.04 -8.65
C THR A 360 23.65 15.65 -8.88
N HIS A 361 22.72 14.69 -8.87
CA HIS A 361 23.05 13.28 -9.01
C HIS A 361 22.17 12.59 -10.03
N TRP A 362 22.74 11.57 -10.67
CA TRP A 362 21.95 10.58 -11.38
C TRP A 362 21.39 9.56 -10.41
N TRP A 363 20.11 9.24 -10.58
CA TRP A 363 19.41 8.18 -9.88
C TRP A 363 19.01 7.11 -10.89
N TYR A 364 19.25 5.86 -10.55
CA TYR A 364 18.98 4.72 -11.43
C TYR A 364 17.94 3.81 -10.77
N MET A 365 16.99 3.32 -11.57
CA MET A 365 16.08 2.28 -11.11
C MET A 365 16.87 0.97 -11.01
N THR A 366 16.91 0.38 -9.81
CA THR A 366 17.70 -0.83 -9.49
C THR A 366 16.83 -2.06 -9.23
N GLY A 367 15.51 -1.91 -9.19
CA GLY A 367 14.56 -3.01 -9.07
C GLY A 367 13.14 -2.53 -9.36
N CYS A 368 12.27 -3.44 -9.80
CA CYS A 368 10.87 -3.13 -10.04
C CYS A 368 9.98 -4.36 -9.92
N HIS A 369 8.79 -4.15 -9.35
CA HIS A 369 7.68 -5.09 -9.27
C HIS A 369 6.41 -4.37 -9.77
N ASP A 370 5.70 -4.95 -10.73
CA ASP A 370 4.50 -4.38 -11.36
C ASP A 370 3.36 -5.41 -11.30
N PHE A 371 2.43 -5.20 -10.37
CA PHE A 371 1.39 -6.16 -10.02
C PHE A 371 0.16 -6.08 -10.95
N THR A 372 0.25 -5.39 -12.09
CA THR A 372 -0.85 -5.25 -13.04
C THR A 372 -1.07 -6.46 -13.95
N ASN A 373 -0.21 -7.48 -13.85
CA ASN A 373 -0.44 -8.78 -14.48
C ASN A 373 -1.45 -9.58 -13.65
N ILE A 374 -2.71 -9.62 -14.10
CA ILE A 374 -3.82 -10.23 -13.37
C ILE A 374 -4.18 -11.58 -13.96
N HIS A 375 -4.26 -12.61 -13.12
CA HIS A 375 -4.61 -13.97 -13.52
C HIS A 375 -5.81 -14.49 -12.75
N GLN A 376 -6.56 -15.37 -13.39
CA GLN A 376 -7.59 -16.14 -12.70
C GLN A 376 -6.96 -17.29 -11.92
N VAL A 377 -7.50 -17.54 -10.73
CA VAL A 377 -7.12 -18.63 -9.83
C VAL A 377 -8.37 -19.26 -9.22
N PRO A 378 -8.27 -20.47 -8.64
CA PRO A 378 -9.35 -21.01 -7.80
C PRO A 378 -9.70 -20.03 -6.67
N ASP A 379 -10.98 -19.95 -6.34
CA ASP A 379 -11.48 -19.09 -5.27
C ASP A 379 -10.77 -19.37 -3.94
N TYR A 380 -10.33 -18.30 -3.28
CA TYR A 380 -9.82 -18.35 -1.92
C TYR A 380 -10.10 -17.02 -1.21
N VAL A 381 -9.97 -17.03 0.12
CA VAL A 381 -10.20 -15.85 0.97
C VAL A 381 -8.83 -15.38 1.48
N PRO A 382 -8.28 -14.24 1.00
CA PRO A 382 -6.95 -13.78 1.38
C PRO A 382 -6.76 -13.63 2.89
N SER A 383 -7.82 -13.24 3.61
CA SER A 383 -7.75 -13.09 5.07
C SER A 383 -7.61 -14.40 5.84
N HIS A 384 -7.91 -15.56 5.22
CA HIS A 384 -7.62 -16.85 5.86
C HIS A 384 -6.11 -17.11 5.96
N LEU A 385 -5.31 -16.39 5.18
CA LEU A 385 -3.86 -16.51 5.15
C LEU A 385 -3.21 -15.44 6.05
N VAL A 386 -3.77 -14.24 6.02
CA VAL A 386 -3.30 -13.09 6.80
C VAL A 386 -4.47 -12.32 7.40
N ASN A 387 -4.61 -12.34 8.73
CA ASN A 387 -5.61 -11.60 9.49
C ASN A 387 -5.06 -11.07 10.81
N ALA A 388 -5.89 -10.44 11.63
CA ALA A 388 -5.50 -9.89 12.93
C ALA A 388 -4.78 -10.90 13.84
N GLU A 389 -5.13 -12.19 13.79
CA GLU A 389 -4.47 -13.25 14.57
C GLU A 389 -3.08 -13.57 14.02
N THR A 390 -2.86 -13.46 12.71
CA THR A 390 -1.54 -13.65 12.06
C THR A 390 -0.49 -12.69 12.62
N PHE A 391 -0.89 -11.49 13.02
CA PHE A 391 0.00 -10.51 13.65
C PHE A 391 0.32 -10.83 15.11
N GLY A 392 -0.44 -11.73 15.74
CA GLY A 392 -0.53 -11.87 17.17
C GLY A 392 -1.33 -10.72 17.80
N GLN A 393 -2.12 -11.07 18.81
CA GLN A 393 -2.89 -10.10 19.59
C GLN A 393 -2.02 -8.95 20.10
N GLY A 394 -0.75 -9.28 20.38
CA GLY A 394 0.20 -8.34 20.94
C GLY A 394 0.48 -7.12 20.06
N PHE A 395 0.70 -7.39 18.78
CA PHE A 395 0.96 -6.40 17.74
C PHE A 395 -0.26 -5.53 17.50
N ILE A 396 -1.42 -6.17 17.35
CA ILE A 396 -2.68 -5.48 17.11
C ILE A 396 -3.05 -4.53 18.26
N ASP A 397 -2.77 -4.91 19.50
CA ASP A 397 -3.08 -4.08 20.67
C ASP A 397 -2.26 -2.79 20.75
N GLN A 398 -1.10 -2.69 20.10
CA GLN A 398 -0.35 -1.43 20.04
C GLN A 398 -1.10 -0.29 19.34
N PHE A 399 -2.05 -0.62 18.47
CA PHE A 399 -2.81 0.35 17.69
C PHE A 399 -4.10 0.77 18.37
N LYS A 400 -4.37 0.26 19.57
CA LYS A 400 -5.56 0.60 20.36
C LYS A 400 -5.15 1.45 21.55
N SER A 401 -5.96 2.45 21.86
CA SER A 401 -5.90 3.11 23.16
C SER A 401 -6.44 2.19 24.26
N ALA A 402 -5.75 2.14 25.41
CA ALA A 402 -6.33 1.58 26.61
C ALA A 402 -7.55 2.44 27.00
N LYS A 403 -8.72 1.82 27.11
CA LYS A 403 -9.93 2.51 27.58
C LYS A 403 -9.92 2.69 29.08
#